data_AF-A0A661VC89-F1
#
_entry.id   AF-A0A661VC89-F1
#
_cell.length_a   1.000
_cell.length_b   1.000
_cell.length_c   1.000
_cell.angle_alpha   90.00
_cell.angle_beta   90.00
_cell.angle_gamma   90.00
#
_symmetry.space_group_name_H-M   'P 1'
#
loop_
_entity.id
_entity.type
_entity.pdbx_description
1 polymer ?
#
loop_
_entity_poly.entity_id
_entity_poly.type
_entity_poly.pdbx_seq_one_letter_code
_entity_poly.pdbx_strand_id
1 'polypeptide(L)'
;MAGIAGIQGTDNGELERMLEKIKHRGPDETWVNREQGVNLGCNELNMGADCRDGSHRASDGKRSVVLDGRIYNSEKQDMTDAEAVLYFYEKFGTRFAKKLDGDFACAISDGGKMILARDWAGIKPLYYGHSDGNLCFASEAKALVGIADDVKEFPPGYVYSRELGFQRFGSDAVETPEFETYEQAMKVVRQLLQEATEKRMKDNAVGGILLSGGLDSSLIAYMAYQINPNIECFTVSMEEGQDLPLAKDVTAYLGIKHHILMFGEKEINEILPLAIHHQEMYEESCVHGAIANFLAGRFVSPYTRCVLTGEGADEFFAGYDGQFKQGRNPEEVASIVDNLINVAHNTALQRLDRLNAANAYESRTPFLDAKVMDFSMKIPLQYKIHGEEKAGKRVVRQAFEGCLPEHIIYQTKRFFAQGSGVAYIMRAQAEKQISERELAEFNKVDGNPHMSSVEELYYYRMFKKTLPEPVFDRLVGRWDPARPDFFLRKAGS
;
A
#
# COMPACT_ATOMS: atom_id res chain seq x y z
N MET A 1 -10.63 7.33 -0.63
CA MET A 1 -9.61 7.02 -1.67
C MET A 1 -9.93 7.84 -2.91
N ALA A 2 -8.92 8.20 -3.70
CA ALA A 2 -9.14 8.89 -4.98
C ALA A 2 -8.12 8.50 -6.06
N GLY A 3 -8.44 8.78 -7.31
CA GLY A 3 -7.48 8.86 -8.41
C GLY A 3 -7.18 10.31 -8.75
N ILE A 4 -5.97 10.77 -8.47
CA ILE A 4 -5.55 12.15 -8.74
C ILE A 4 -4.64 12.23 -9.95
N ALA A 5 -4.78 13.31 -10.72
CA ALA A 5 -3.96 13.61 -11.88
C ALA A 5 -3.82 15.13 -12.07
N GLY A 6 -2.76 15.56 -12.74
CA GLY A 6 -2.65 16.97 -13.10
C GLY A 6 -1.50 17.28 -14.03
N ILE A 7 -1.63 18.40 -14.74
CA ILE A 7 -0.70 18.90 -15.74
C ILE A 7 -0.52 20.41 -15.55
N GLN A 8 0.72 20.85 -15.47
CA GLN A 8 1.07 22.26 -15.49
C GLN A 8 1.11 22.78 -16.94
N GLY A 9 0.59 23.99 -17.18
CA GLY A 9 0.58 24.62 -18.50
C GLY A 9 -0.70 24.33 -19.31
N THR A 10 -0.55 24.29 -20.62
CA THR A 10 -1.66 24.07 -21.57
C THR A 10 -2.16 22.63 -21.49
N ASP A 11 -3.47 22.46 -21.43
CA ASP A 11 -4.17 21.18 -21.46
C ASP A 11 -5.17 21.17 -22.63
N ASN A 12 -4.90 20.32 -23.62
CA ASN A 12 -5.72 20.05 -24.81
C ASN A 12 -6.56 18.77 -24.63
N GLY A 13 -6.92 18.43 -23.38
CA GLY A 13 -7.68 17.25 -23.02
C GLY A 13 -6.81 16.07 -22.60
N GLU A 14 -5.53 16.30 -22.32
CA GLU A 14 -4.65 15.31 -21.69
C GLU A 14 -5.17 14.93 -20.31
N LEU A 15 -5.65 15.90 -19.51
CA LEU A 15 -6.12 15.65 -18.15
C LEU A 15 -7.30 14.68 -18.12
N GLU A 16 -8.30 14.85 -18.99
CA GLU A 16 -9.42 13.90 -19.12
C GLU A 16 -8.93 12.50 -19.49
N ARG A 17 -7.97 12.38 -20.42
CA ARG A 17 -7.39 11.07 -20.79
C ARG A 17 -6.66 10.41 -19.63
N MET A 18 -5.97 11.21 -18.81
CA MET A 18 -5.31 10.71 -17.59
C MET A 18 -6.34 10.22 -16.57
N LEU A 19 -7.38 11.00 -16.31
CA LEU A 19 -8.44 10.66 -15.35
C LEU A 19 -9.23 9.43 -15.80
N GLU A 20 -9.55 9.29 -17.08
CA GLU A 20 -10.27 8.12 -17.61
C GLU A 20 -9.52 6.82 -17.33
N LYS A 21 -8.20 6.82 -17.54
CA LYS A 21 -7.34 5.64 -17.28
C LYS A 21 -7.27 5.23 -15.81
N ILE A 22 -7.65 6.10 -14.89
CA ILE A 22 -7.66 5.86 -13.43
C ILE A 22 -9.05 6.00 -12.82
N LYS A 23 -10.11 5.94 -13.65
CA LYS A 23 -11.49 6.12 -13.19
C LYS A 23 -11.92 5.05 -12.19
N HIS A 24 -11.36 3.84 -12.28
CA HIS A 24 -11.62 2.75 -11.32
C HIS A 24 -11.29 3.13 -9.87
N ARG A 25 -10.30 4.01 -9.63
CA ARG A 25 -9.92 4.44 -8.27
C ARG A 25 -11.00 5.27 -7.57
N GLY A 26 -11.88 5.91 -8.34
CA GLY A 26 -12.91 6.81 -7.84
C GLY A 26 -14.06 6.92 -8.84
N PRO A 27 -14.93 5.89 -8.90
CA PRO A 27 -15.96 5.79 -9.92
C PRO A 27 -17.11 6.79 -9.72
N ASP A 28 -17.32 7.30 -8.50
CA ASP A 28 -18.55 8.01 -8.14
C ASP A 28 -18.57 9.46 -8.67
N GLU A 29 -17.48 10.20 -8.56
CA GLU A 29 -17.40 11.61 -8.98
C GLU A 29 -16.08 11.91 -9.71
N THR A 30 -16.12 12.83 -10.66
CA THR A 30 -14.92 13.41 -11.28
C THR A 30 -14.98 14.93 -11.15
N TRP A 31 -13.92 15.50 -10.60
CA TRP A 31 -13.75 16.94 -10.48
C TRP A 31 -12.50 17.38 -11.24
N VAL A 32 -12.60 18.55 -11.88
CA VAL A 32 -11.50 19.17 -12.62
C VAL A 32 -11.45 20.66 -12.30
N ASN A 33 -10.23 21.18 -12.11
CA ASN A 33 -9.96 22.60 -11.93
C ASN A 33 -8.83 23.04 -12.86
N ARG A 34 -9.07 24.12 -13.60
CA ARG A 34 -8.17 24.67 -14.62
C ARG A 34 -7.86 26.11 -14.33
N GLU A 35 -7.22 26.34 -13.20
CA GLU A 35 -6.95 27.69 -12.71
C GLU A 35 -5.46 27.98 -12.74
N GLN A 36 -5.13 29.23 -13.08
CA GLN A 36 -3.77 29.77 -12.96
C GLN A 36 -2.69 29.01 -13.74
N GLY A 37 -3.05 28.28 -14.80
CA GLY A 37 -2.10 27.50 -15.60
C GLY A 37 -1.67 26.19 -14.93
N VAL A 38 -2.44 25.68 -13.98
CA VAL A 38 -2.31 24.33 -13.43
C VAL A 38 -3.66 23.64 -13.53
N ASN A 39 -3.68 22.49 -14.20
CA ASN A 39 -4.89 21.68 -14.39
C ASN A 39 -4.81 20.50 -13.41
N LEU A 40 -5.74 20.44 -12.46
CA LEU A 40 -5.85 19.38 -11.47
C LEU A 40 -7.15 18.61 -11.65
N GLY A 41 -7.09 17.31 -11.42
CA GLY A 41 -8.23 16.41 -11.54
C GLY A 41 -8.26 15.38 -10.43
N CYS A 42 -9.47 15.00 -10.03
CA CYS A 42 -9.72 14.00 -9.00
C CYS A 42 -10.92 13.13 -9.38
N ASN A 43 -10.72 11.81 -9.41
CA ASN A 43 -11.76 10.81 -9.40
C ASN A 43 -11.97 10.36 -7.95
N GLU A 44 -13.15 10.59 -7.40
CA GLU A 44 -13.43 10.37 -5.98
C GLU A 44 -14.24 9.09 -5.76
N LEU A 45 -13.83 8.31 -4.75
CA LEU A 45 -14.63 7.23 -4.20
C LEU A 45 -15.34 7.73 -2.93
N ASN A 46 -16.67 7.72 -2.96
CA ASN A 46 -17.49 8.13 -1.85
C ASN A 46 -17.56 6.98 -0.83
N MET A 47 -16.96 7.19 0.33
CA MET A 47 -16.90 6.18 1.39
C MET A 47 -18.24 5.99 2.12
N GLY A 48 -19.17 6.94 1.98
CA GLY A 48 -20.41 6.99 2.76
C GLY A 48 -20.16 7.34 4.23
N ALA A 49 -21.18 7.12 5.07
CA ALA A 49 -21.18 7.45 6.50
C ALA A 49 -20.91 8.96 6.75
N ASP A 50 -20.02 9.29 7.69
CA ASP A 50 -19.70 10.67 8.07
C ASP A 50 -18.58 11.29 7.20
N CYS A 51 -18.13 10.60 6.15
CA CYS A 51 -17.20 11.17 5.17
C CYS A 51 -17.92 12.26 4.36
N ARG A 52 -17.46 13.51 4.50
CA ARG A 52 -18.00 14.65 3.73
C ARG A 52 -17.59 14.56 2.26
N ASP A 53 -18.53 14.91 1.37
CA ASP A 53 -18.25 15.11 -0.06
C ASP A 53 -17.11 16.13 -0.25
N GLY A 54 -16.21 15.88 -1.22
CA GLY A 54 -15.05 16.73 -1.44
C GLY A 54 -13.90 16.46 -0.46
N SER A 55 -13.87 15.29 0.19
CA SER A 55 -12.76 14.90 1.07
C SER A 55 -11.42 14.93 0.34
N HIS A 56 -11.43 14.74 -0.99
CA HIS A 56 -10.25 14.57 -1.83
C HIS A 56 -9.90 15.79 -2.70
N ARG A 57 -10.62 16.92 -2.55
CA ARG A 57 -10.41 18.14 -3.33
C ARG A 57 -10.85 19.39 -2.57
N ALA A 58 -10.14 20.50 -2.74
CA ALA A 58 -10.58 21.79 -2.21
C ALA A 58 -10.03 22.94 -3.05
N SER A 59 -10.72 24.09 -3.02
CA SER A 59 -10.24 25.33 -3.62
C SER A 59 -10.69 26.53 -2.79
N ASP A 60 -9.79 27.48 -2.57
CA ASP A 60 -10.09 28.77 -1.90
C ASP A 60 -10.18 29.94 -2.91
N GLY A 61 -10.21 29.63 -4.22
CA GLY A 61 -10.21 30.58 -5.33
C GLY A 61 -8.83 31.22 -5.63
N LYS A 62 -7.83 31.00 -4.76
CA LYS A 62 -6.42 31.35 -5.00
C LYS A 62 -5.56 30.11 -5.17
N ARG A 63 -5.92 29.04 -4.48
CA ARG A 63 -5.22 27.77 -4.41
C ARG A 63 -6.23 26.65 -4.58
N SER A 64 -5.77 25.57 -5.18
CA SER A 64 -6.55 24.34 -5.35
C SER A 64 -5.71 23.15 -4.93
N VAL A 65 -6.34 22.12 -4.38
CA VAL A 65 -5.66 20.87 -4.00
C VAL A 65 -6.46 19.67 -4.47
N VAL A 66 -5.74 18.62 -4.84
CA VAL A 66 -6.26 17.25 -4.95
C VAL A 66 -5.47 16.33 -4.03
N LEU A 67 -6.14 15.35 -3.44
CA LEU A 67 -5.61 14.45 -2.41
C LEU A 67 -6.11 13.03 -2.65
N ASP A 68 -5.23 12.05 -2.73
CA ASP A 68 -5.55 10.64 -2.48
C ASP A 68 -5.08 10.27 -1.07
N GLY A 69 -6.01 9.83 -0.23
CA GLY A 69 -5.75 9.40 1.16
C GLY A 69 -6.48 10.21 2.23
N ARG A 70 -6.00 10.12 3.48
CA ARG A 70 -6.68 10.65 4.67
C ARG A 70 -5.70 11.45 5.54
N ILE A 71 -6.22 12.53 6.12
CA ILE A 71 -5.53 13.39 7.08
C ILE A 71 -6.23 13.25 8.44
N TYR A 72 -5.48 12.81 9.43
CA TYR A 72 -5.96 12.47 10.77
C TYR A 72 -5.59 13.53 11.84
N ASN A 73 -4.93 14.62 11.46
CA ASN A 73 -4.60 15.72 12.37
C ASN A 73 -5.83 16.18 13.19
N SER A 74 -5.62 16.44 14.47
CA SER A 74 -6.68 16.93 15.36
C SER A 74 -7.24 18.30 14.94
N GLU A 75 -6.40 19.13 14.34
CA GLU A 75 -6.67 20.49 13.86
C GLU A 75 -7.63 20.51 12.66
N LYS A 76 -7.87 19.35 12.04
CA LYS A 76 -8.86 19.18 10.97
C LYS A 76 -10.29 19.36 11.47
N GLN A 77 -10.57 19.46 12.77
CA GLN A 77 -11.94 19.59 13.28
C GLN A 77 -12.74 20.63 12.48
N ASP A 78 -13.81 20.17 11.81
CA ASP A 78 -14.68 20.90 10.87
C ASP A 78 -14.19 21.15 9.44
N MET A 79 -13.08 20.53 9.02
CA MET A 79 -12.53 20.57 7.66
C MET A 79 -12.57 19.17 7.00
N THR A 80 -12.66 19.15 5.67
CA THR A 80 -12.33 17.98 4.85
C THR A 80 -10.83 17.68 4.88
N ASP A 81 -10.41 16.49 4.42
CA ASP A 81 -8.99 16.15 4.36
C ASP A 81 -8.22 17.08 3.43
N ALA A 82 -8.81 17.40 2.27
CA ALA A 82 -8.25 18.34 1.31
C ALA A 82 -8.15 19.78 1.85
N GLU A 83 -9.18 20.30 2.54
CA GLU A 83 -9.10 21.60 3.20
C GLU A 83 -8.00 21.65 4.26
N ALA A 84 -7.80 20.55 5.03
CA ALA A 84 -6.70 20.46 5.98
C ALA A 84 -5.34 20.61 5.28
N VAL A 85 -5.14 19.99 4.12
CA VAL A 85 -3.91 20.15 3.33
C VAL A 85 -3.67 21.62 2.96
N LEU A 86 -4.70 22.34 2.48
CA LEU A 86 -4.57 23.77 2.17
C LEU A 86 -4.28 24.61 3.42
N TYR A 87 -4.94 24.31 4.54
CA TYR A 87 -4.69 24.97 5.83
C TYR A 87 -3.22 24.84 6.27
N PHE A 88 -2.67 23.62 6.23
CA PHE A 88 -1.26 23.39 6.59
C PHE A 88 -0.31 24.04 5.57
N TYR A 89 -0.66 24.03 4.28
CA TYR A 89 0.13 24.71 3.25
C TYR A 89 0.17 26.22 3.44
N GLU A 90 -0.96 26.86 3.70
CA GLU A 90 -1.02 28.29 3.99
C GLU A 90 -0.15 28.68 5.19
N LYS A 91 -0.17 27.86 6.24
CA LYS A 91 0.54 28.14 7.49
C LYS A 91 2.04 27.85 7.43
N PHE A 92 2.45 26.81 6.68
CA PHE A 92 3.81 26.29 6.73
C PHE A 92 4.55 26.33 5.38
N GLY A 93 3.88 26.78 4.32
CA GLY A 93 4.40 26.79 2.95
C GLY A 93 4.80 25.38 2.50
N THR A 94 5.95 25.26 1.83
CA THR A 94 6.48 23.98 1.33
C THR A 94 6.84 22.98 2.43
N ARG A 95 6.81 23.38 3.70
CA ARG A 95 7.03 22.49 4.86
C ARG A 95 5.73 21.92 5.44
N PHE A 96 4.60 22.06 4.75
CA PHE A 96 3.31 21.55 5.22
C PHE A 96 3.30 20.02 5.39
N ALA A 97 3.95 19.28 4.48
CA ALA A 97 3.86 17.83 4.44
C ALA A 97 4.37 17.17 5.72
N LYS A 98 5.42 17.73 6.37
CA LYS A 98 5.89 17.23 7.68
C LYS A 98 4.94 17.49 8.84
N LYS A 99 3.89 18.30 8.65
CA LYS A 99 2.86 18.58 9.65
C LYS A 99 1.60 17.74 9.46
N LEU A 100 1.53 16.96 8.39
CA LEU A 100 0.40 16.08 8.13
C LEU A 100 0.60 14.72 8.82
N ASP A 101 -0.36 14.34 9.66
CA ASP A 101 -0.55 12.96 10.14
C ASP A 101 -1.57 12.29 9.21
N GLY A 102 -1.11 11.43 8.33
CA GLY A 102 -1.94 10.87 7.27
C GLY A 102 -1.24 9.88 6.35
N ASP A 103 -2.05 9.11 5.64
CA ASP A 103 -1.65 8.43 4.42
C ASP A 103 -2.08 9.33 3.26
N PHE A 104 -1.15 9.81 2.44
CA PHE A 104 -1.48 10.82 1.44
C PHE A 104 -0.54 10.88 0.24
N ALA A 105 -1.13 11.12 -0.92
CA ALA A 105 -0.48 11.72 -2.07
C ALA A 105 -1.31 12.95 -2.47
N CYS A 106 -0.69 14.12 -2.62
CA CYS A 106 -1.44 15.33 -2.94
C CYS A 106 -0.70 16.25 -3.92
N ALA A 107 -1.46 17.09 -4.61
CA ALA A 107 -0.95 18.17 -5.44
C ALA A 107 -1.68 19.48 -5.15
N ILE A 108 -0.91 20.56 -4.95
CA ILE A 108 -1.41 21.91 -4.72
C ILE A 108 -1.06 22.79 -5.92
N SER A 109 -2.03 23.54 -6.40
CA SER A 109 -1.87 24.68 -7.30
C SER A 109 -1.82 25.97 -6.48
N ASP A 110 -0.77 26.76 -6.63
CA ASP A 110 -0.66 28.12 -6.06
C ASP A 110 0.16 29.04 -6.98
N GLY A 111 -0.46 30.08 -7.52
CA GLY A 111 0.21 31.10 -8.33
C GLY A 111 0.85 30.52 -9.60
N GLY A 112 0.21 29.52 -10.21
CA GLY A 112 0.69 28.80 -11.39
C GLY A 112 1.82 27.80 -11.14
N LYS A 113 2.15 27.56 -9.87
CA LYS A 113 3.08 26.50 -9.44
C LYS A 113 2.29 25.26 -9.06
N MET A 114 2.90 24.09 -9.32
CA MET A 114 2.40 22.81 -8.88
C MET A 114 3.35 22.24 -7.82
N ILE A 115 2.81 21.94 -6.63
CA ILE A 115 3.54 21.37 -5.51
C ILE A 115 2.99 19.97 -5.25
N LEU A 116 3.84 18.95 -5.35
CA LEU A 116 3.52 17.56 -5.10
C LEU A 116 4.07 17.13 -3.74
N ALA A 117 3.34 16.28 -3.03
CA ALA A 117 3.84 15.62 -1.81
C ALA A 117 3.30 14.19 -1.69
N ARG A 118 4.11 13.29 -1.13
CA ARG A 118 3.78 11.90 -0.84
C ARG A 118 4.16 11.56 0.60
N ASP A 119 3.32 10.80 1.29
CA ASP A 119 3.51 10.37 2.67
C ASP A 119 4.85 9.62 2.88
N TRP A 120 5.28 9.55 4.14
CA TRP A 120 6.61 9.05 4.53
C TRP A 120 6.87 7.60 4.12
N ALA A 121 5.86 6.73 4.21
CA ALA A 121 6.00 5.31 3.90
C ALA A 121 5.58 4.95 2.46
N GLY A 122 5.02 5.93 1.73
CA GLY A 122 4.54 5.73 0.37
C GLY A 122 3.29 4.87 0.31
N ILE A 123 2.45 4.94 1.34
CA ILE A 123 1.18 4.22 1.46
C ILE A 123 0.30 4.55 0.27
N LYS A 124 0.23 5.84 -0.08
CA LYS A 124 -0.48 6.30 -1.27
C LYS A 124 0.48 6.45 -2.45
N PRO A 125 0.14 5.92 -3.63
CA PRO A 125 1.01 5.96 -4.80
C PRO A 125 0.96 7.32 -5.48
N LEU A 126 2.11 7.72 -6.02
CA LEU A 126 2.22 8.94 -6.83
C LEU A 126 3.34 8.74 -7.86
N TYR A 127 3.07 9.14 -9.09
CA TYR A 127 3.98 9.10 -10.21
C TYR A 127 4.01 10.48 -10.85
N TYR A 128 5.14 10.83 -11.45
CA TYR A 128 5.32 12.12 -12.10
C TYR A 128 6.14 11.99 -13.37
N GLY A 129 6.05 13.01 -14.20
CA GLY A 129 6.72 13.09 -15.49
C GLY A 129 6.72 14.51 -16.02
N HIS A 130 7.27 14.69 -17.22
CA HIS A 130 7.28 15.97 -17.91
C HIS A 130 6.64 15.85 -19.29
N SER A 131 5.89 16.86 -19.69
CA SER A 131 5.32 17.01 -21.03
C SER A 131 5.68 18.40 -21.54
N ASP A 132 6.47 18.49 -22.61
CA ASP A 132 7.05 19.75 -23.10
C ASP A 132 7.79 20.54 -22.00
N GLY A 133 8.45 19.81 -21.09
CA GLY A 133 9.17 20.37 -19.93
C GLY A 133 8.27 20.86 -18.79
N ASN A 134 6.95 20.73 -18.88
CA ASN A 134 6.02 21.04 -17.80
C ASN A 134 5.74 19.81 -16.94
N LEU A 135 5.57 20.03 -15.64
CA LEU A 135 5.34 18.95 -14.69
C LEU A 135 3.93 18.36 -14.87
N CYS A 136 3.83 17.03 -14.87
CA CYS A 136 2.58 16.29 -14.76
C CYS A 136 2.71 15.17 -13.73
N PHE A 137 1.58 14.74 -13.17
CA PHE A 137 1.54 13.67 -12.18
C PHE A 137 0.25 12.86 -12.28
N ALA A 138 0.28 11.64 -11.72
CA ALA A 138 -0.91 10.83 -11.52
C ALA A 138 -0.73 9.82 -10.39
N SER A 139 -1.84 9.31 -9.85
CA SER A 139 -1.82 8.18 -8.91
C SER A 139 -1.21 6.91 -9.51
N GLU A 140 -1.41 6.65 -10.81
CA GLU A 140 -0.97 5.43 -11.52
C GLU A 140 -0.10 5.75 -12.73
N ALA A 141 0.95 4.95 -12.97
CA ALA A 141 1.88 5.21 -14.06
C ALA A 141 1.20 5.16 -15.43
N LYS A 142 0.22 4.25 -15.61
CA LYS A 142 -0.56 4.13 -16.85
C LYS A 142 -1.22 5.43 -17.32
N ALA A 143 -1.55 6.33 -16.39
CA ALA A 143 -2.15 7.63 -16.72
C ALA A 143 -1.17 8.55 -17.46
N LEU A 144 0.12 8.48 -17.13
CA LEU A 144 1.16 9.34 -17.69
C LEU A 144 1.68 8.84 -19.04
N VAL A 145 1.53 7.55 -19.34
CA VAL A 145 2.01 6.96 -20.60
C VAL A 145 1.25 7.54 -21.80
N GLY A 146 2.01 8.02 -22.79
CA GLY A 146 1.50 8.71 -23.97
C GLY A 146 1.17 10.19 -23.74
N ILE A 147 1.41 10.71 -22.53
CA ILE A 147 1.28 12.13 -22.17
C ILE A 147 2.65 12.71 -21.79
N ALA A 148 3.39 12.00 -20.93
CA ALA A 148 4.70 12.42 -20.45
C ALA A 148 5.84 11.79 -21.26
N ASP A 149 6.90 12.58 -21.48
CA ASP A 149 8.17 12.18 -22.10
C ASP A 149 8.98 11.25 -21.19
N ASP A 150 8.82 11.39 -19.87
CA ASP A 150 9.37 10.51 -18.85
C ASP A 150 8.32 10.16 -17.80
N VAL A 151 8.37 8.93 -17.25
CA VAL A 151 7.52 8.52 -16.13
C VAL A 151 8.40 7.95 -15.04
N LYS A 152 8.24 8.48 -13.84
CA LYS A 152 8.99 8.09 -12.65
C LYS A 152 8.05 7.94 -11.46
N GLU A 153 8.40 7.02 -10.58
CA GLU A 153 7.77 6.96 -9.26
C GLU A 153 8.17 8.19 -8.44
N PHE A 154 7.21 8.79 -7.75
CA PHE A 154 7.46 9.87 -6.82
C PHE A 154 7.92 9.30 -5.46
N PRO A 155 9.10 9.65 -4.95
CA PRO A 155 9.66 9.02 -3.76
C PRO A 155 8.84 9.31 -2.48
N PRO A 156 8.67 8.33 -1.58
CA PRO A 156 8.04 8.53 -0.27
C PRO A 156 8.77 9.56 0.60
N GLY A 157 8.02 10.38 1.35
CA GLY A 157 8.59 11.36 2.29
C GLY A 157 9.23 12.57 1.62
N TYR A 158 8.74 12.96 0.44
CA TYR A 158 9.23 14.13 -0.29
C TYR A 158 8.12 15.12 -0.64
N VAL A 159 8.50 16.39 -0.72
CA VAL A 159 7.79 17.46 -1.41
C VAL A 159 8.59 17.85 -2.66
N TYR A 160 7.91 18.19 -3.74
CA TYR A 160 8.55 18.64 -4.98
C TYR A 160 7.76 19.76 -5.65
N SER A 161 8.48 20.73 -6.19
CA SER A 161 8.01 21.62 -7.26
C SER A 161 9.17 21.88 -8.22
N ARG A 162 8.91 22.43 -9.41
CA ARG A 162 9.97 22.78 -10.37
C ARG A 162 10.98 23.76 -9.79
N GLU A 163 10.52 24.69 -8.95
CA GLU A 163 11.33 25.75 -8.35
C GLU A 163 12.10 25.26 -7.11
N LEU A 164 11.50 24.33 -6.37
CA LEU A 164 12.05 23.84 -5.09
C LEU A 164 12.99 22.65 -5.28
N GLY A 165 12.78 21.85 -6.33
CA GLY A 165 13.32 20.50 -6.41
C GLY A 165 12.77 19.58 -5.32
N PHE A 166 13.36 18.39 -5.20
CA PHE A 166 12.97 17.42 -4.17
C PHE A 166 13.48 17.84 -2.79
N GLN A 167 12.57 17.92 -1.83
CA GLN A 167 12.87 18.17 -0.42
C GLN A 167 12.36 17.01 0.41
N ARG A 168 13.28 16.29 1.05
CA ARG A 168 12.92 15.23 1.99
C ARG A 168 12.34 15.84 3.26
N PHE A 169 11.31 15.24 3.81
CA PHE A 169 10.70 15.67 5.06
C PHE A 169 10.54 14.48 6.01
N GLY A 170 10.78 14.67 7.31
CA GLY A 170 10.39 13.71 8.36
C GLY A 170 8.99 14.02 8.90
N SER A 171 8.45 13.20 9.80
CA SER A 171 7.15 13.47 10.42
C SER A 171 7.30 14.30 11.70
N ASP A 172 7.13 15.62 11.61
CA ASP A 172 6.96 16.48 12.80
C ASP A 172 5.49 16.49 13.28
N ALA A 173 4.61 15.71 12.63
CA ALA A 173 3.18 15.69 12.90
C ALA A 173 2.84 14.86 14.13
N VAL A 174 3.75 13.97 14.54
CA VAL A 174 3.56 13.04 15.63
C VAL A 174 4.76 13.01 16.55
N GLU A 175 4.50 12.85 17.85
CA GLU A 175 5.52 12.56 18.86
C GLU A 175 5.21 11.19 19.45
N THR A 176 6.25 10.37 19.62
CA THR A 176 6.13 9.05 20.26
C THR A 176 6.88 9.04 21.59
N PRO A 177 6.37 8.33 22.61
CA PRO A 177 7.03 8.25 23.91
C PRO A 177 8.44 7.64 23.82
N GLU A 178 9.32 8.07 24.70
CA GLU A 178 10.57 7.36 24.98
C GLU A 178 10.32 6.16 25.90
N PHE A 179 11.20 5.16 25.85
CA PHE A 179 11.13 3.97 26.69
C PHE A 179 12.53 3.48 27.06
N GLU A 180 12.65 2.87 28.24
CA GLU A 180 13.91 2.33 28.76
C GLU A 180 13.89 0.80 28.86
N THR A 181 12.71 0.22 29.08
CA THR A 181 12.55 -1.21 29.32
C THR A 181 11.68 -1.90 28.26
N TYR A 182 11.87 -3.21 28.11
CA TYR A 182 11.05 -4.02 27.21
C TYR A 182 9.56 -3.99 27.59
N GLU A 183 9.24 -3.97 28.89
CA GLU A 183 7.86 -3.89 29.38
C GLU A 183 7.19 -2.56 28.99
N GLN A 184 7.93 -1.45 29.09
CA GLN A 184 7.44 -0.16 28.60
C GLN A 184 7.21 -0.18 27.09
N ALA A 185 8.13 -0.75 26.31
CA ALA A 185 7.97 -0.88 24.86
C ALA A 185 6.69 -1.64 24.50
N MET A 186 6.40 -2.76 25.17
CA MET A 186 5.17 -3.53 24.96
C MET A 186 3.91 -2.72 25.26
N LYS A 187 3.89 -1.98 26.37
CA LYS A 187 2.76 -1.11 26.75
C LYS A 187 2.51 -0.02 25.69
N VAL A 188 3.57 0.63 25.23
CA VAL A 188 3.49 1.68 24.20
C VAL A 188 3.03 1.10 22.86
N VAL A 189 3.57 -0.04 22.41
CA VAL A 189 3.11 -0.70 21.17
C VAL A 189 1.61 -1.00 21.23
N ARG A 190 1.13 -1.58 22.33
CA ARG A 190 -0.28 -1.89 22.52
C ARG A 190 -1.13 -0.62 22.43
N GLN A 191 -0.76 0.41 23.20
CA GLN A 191 -1.47 1.68 23.24
C GLN A 191 -1.54 2.34 21.85
N LEU A 192 -0.40 2.46 21.17
CA LEU A 192 -0.35 3.12 19.86
C LEU A 192 -1.15 2.37 18.80
N LEU A 193 -1.19 1.04 18.83
CA LEU A 193 -2.01 0.25 17.90
C LEU A 193 -3.51 0.39 18.17
N GLN A 194 -3.90 0.46 19.45
CA GLN A 194 -5.29 0.74 19.84
C GLN A 194 -5.71 2.14 19.37
N GLU A 195 -4.91 3.17 19.68
CA GLU A 195 -5.14 4.55 19.23
C GLU A 195 -5.19 4.66 17.70
N ALA A 196 -4.28 3.97 16.99
CA ALA A 196 -4.24 3.95 15.54
C ALA A 196 -5.50 3.31 14.92
N THR A 197 -6.05 2.29 15.58
CA THR A 197 -7.29 1.61 15.16
C THR A 197 -8.49 2.52 15.40
N GLU A 198 -8.61 3.11 16.59
CA GLU A 198 -9.65 4.10 16.92
C GLU A 198 -9.65 5.28 15.95
N LYS A 199 -8.46 5.86 15.69
CA LYS A 199 -8.26 6.97 14.75
C LYS A 199 -8.82 6.66 13.36
N ARG A 200 -8.61 5.43 12.88
CA ARG A 200 -9.08 4.94 11.57
C ARG A 200 -10.54 4.52 11.54
N MET A 201 -11.22 4.40 12.67
CA MET A 201 -12.65 4.07 12.72
C MET A 201 -13.53 5.28 13.02
N LYS A 202 -12.93 6.43 13.36
CA LYS A 202 -13.61 7.63 13.87
C LYS A 202 -14.71 8.21 12.95
N ASP A 203 -14.60 8.03 11.64
CA ASP A 203 -15.57 8.53 10.66
C ASP A 203 -16.68 7.53 10.31
N ASN A 204 -16.75 6.41 11.04
CA ASN A 204 -17.75 5.36 10.87
C ASN A 204 -17.79 4.71 9.47
N ALA A 205 -16.78 4.94 8.62
CA ALA A 205 -16.73 4.36 7.28
C ALA A 205 -16.36 2.87 7.31
N VAL A 206 -15.56 2.45 8.31
CA VAL A 206 -15.06 1.07 8.46
C VAL A 206 -16.20 0.10 8.76
N GLY A 207 -16.60 -0.67 7.75
CA GLY A 207 -17.65 -1.67 7.84
C GLY A 207 -17.17 -3.12 7.93
N GLY A 208 -15.87 -3.38 7.75
CA GLY A 208 -15.35 -4.75 7.79
C GLY A 208 -13.85 -4.89 8.04
N ILE A 209 -13.39 -6.13 8.11
CA ILE A 209 -11.98 -6.49 8.33
C ILE A 209 -11.59 -7.61 7.38
N LEU A 210 -10.48 -7.43 6.66
CA LEU A 210 -9.87 -8.53 5.91
C LEU A 210 -9.10 -9.41 6.88
N LEU A 211 -9.64 -10.61 7.15
CA LEU A 211 -9.11 -11.55 8.13
C LEU A 211 -8.45 -12.74 7.44
N SER A 212 -7.15 -12.89 7.65
CA SER A 212 -6.38 -14.06 7.18
C SER A 212 -6.18 -15.13 8.29
N GLY A 213 -6.56 -14.83 9.53
CA GLY A 213 -6.26 -15.68 10.69
C GLY A 213 -4.81 -15.59 11.16
N GLY A 214 -3.94 -14.88 10.45
CA GLY A 214 -2.60 -14.52 10.92
C GLY A 214 -2.65 -13.53 12.09
N LEU A 215 -1.53 -13.40 12.82
CA LEU A 215 -1.41 -12.51 13.99
C LEU A 215 -1.97 -11.11 13.73
N ASP A 216 -1.54 -10.47 12.65
CA ASP A 216 -1.75 -9.04 12.42
C ASP A 216 -3.23 -8.70 12.21
N SER A 217 -3.87 -9.38 11.26
CA SER A 217 -5.30 -9.20 10.96
C SER A 217 -6.18 -9.63 12.14
N SER A 218 -5.75 -10.61 12.93
CA SER A 218 -6.46 -11.05 14.13
C SER A 218 -6.40 -10.00 15.25
N LEU A 219 -5.25 -9.33 15.44
CA LEU A 219 -5.14 -8.22 16.39
C LEU A 219 -5.98 -7.02 15.96
N ILE A 220 -6.01 -6.72 14.66
CA ILE A 220 -6.92 -5.71 14.11
C ILE A 220 -8.38 -6.09 14.39
N ALA A 221 -8.76 -7.36 14.19
CA ALA A 221 -10.11 -7.85 14.51
C ALA A 221 -10.48 -7.67 15.97
N TYR A 222 -9.58 -8.05 16.87
CA TYR A 222 -9.75 -7.84 18.31
C TYR A 222 -9.96 -6.35 18.64
N MET A 223 -9.08 -5.47 18.18
CA MET A 223 -9.14 -4.04 18.50
C MET A 223 -10.38 -3.35 17.89
N ALA A 224 -10.71 -3.65 16.65
CA ALA A 224 -11.88 -3.09 15.98
C ALA A 224 -13.19 -3.54 16.63
N TYR A 225 -13.28 -4.78 17.10
CA TYR A 225 -14.44 -5.30 17.82
C TYR A 225 -14.67 -4.58 19.16
N GLN A 226 -13.61 -4.16 19.86
CA GLN A 226 -13.75 -3.37 21.09
C GLN A 226 -14.40 -2.00 20.83
N ILE A 227 -14.24 -1.45 19.61
CA ILE A 227 -14.77 -0.14 19.21
C ILE A 227 -16.18 -0.29 18.64
N ASN A 228 -16.38 -1.24 17.74
CA ASN A 228 -17.65 -1.52 17.10
C ASN A 228 -17.93 -3.04 17.11
N PRO A 229 -18.79 -3.53 18.04
CA PRO A 229 -19.15 -4.93 18.12
C PRO A 229 -19.91 -5.48 16.90
N ASN A 230 -20.42 -4.61 16.02
CA ASN A 230 -21.12 -5.01 14.79
C ASN A 230 -20.18 -5.17 13.58
N ILE A 231 -18.86 -5.00 13.77
CA ILE A 231 -17.90 -5.18 12.68
C ILE A 231 -17.94 -6.62 12.15
N GLU A 232 -17.77 -6.81 10.84
CA GLU A 232 -17.80 -8.12 10.19
C GLU A 232 -16.42 -8.48 9.62
N CYS A 233 -16.07 -9.78 9.63
CA CYS A 233 -14.81 -10.29 9.11
C CYS A 233 -15.00 -10.98 7.75
N PHE A 234 -14.05 -10.80 6.84
CA PHE A 234 -14.06 -11.34 5.49
C PHE A 234 -12.77 -12.13 5.23
N THR A 235 -12.90 -13.38 4.76
CA THR A 235 -11.78 -14.24 4.40
C THR A 235 -11.98 -14.80 2.99
N VAL A 236 -10.92 -14.79 2.20
CA VAL A 236 -10.84 -15.56 0.95
C VAL A 236 -9.92 -16.75 1.16
N SER A 237 -10.32 -17.93 0.71
CA SER A 237 -9.50 -19.14 0.88
C SER A 237 -9.79 -20.19 -0.17
N MET A 238 -8.84 -21.09 -0.37
CA MET A 238 -9.05 -22.33 -1.11
C MET A 238 -9.48 -23.45 -0.15
N GLU A 239 -10.05 -24.55 -0.66
CA GLU A 239 -10.58 -25.65 0.17
C GLU A 239 -9.55 -26.23 1.13
N GLU A 240 -8.28 -26.32 0.70
CA GLU A 240 -7.15 -26.77 1.51
C GLU A 240 -6.33 -25.61 2.12
N GLY A 241 -6.88 -24.39 2.09
CA GLY A 241 -6.23 -23.18 2.59
C GLY A 241 -6.00 -23.23 4.11
N GLN A 242 -4.76 -23.00 4.53
CA GLN A 242 -4.39 -23.13 5.95
C GLN A 242 -4.79 -21.91 6.80
N ASP A 243 -5.18 -20.82 6.15
CA ASP A 243 -5.62 -19.56 6.79
C ASP A 243 -7.05 -19.67 7.36
N LEU A 244 -7.90 -20.46 6.70
CA LEU A 244 -9.33 -20.53 7.03
C LEU A 244 -9.63 -21.08 8.43
N PRO A 245 -8.98 -22.16 8.92
CA PRO A 245 -9.19 -22.64 10.28
C PRO A 245 -8.86 -21.58 11.35
N LEU A 246 -7.75 -20.84 11.16
CA LEU A 246 -7.32 -19.81 12.10
C LEU A 246 -8.28 -18.61 12.10
N ALA A 247 -8.75 -18.19 10.93
CA ALA A 247 -9.75 -17.13 10.82
C ALA A 247 -11.08 -17.51 11.49
N LYS A 248 -11.49 -18.79 11.38
CA LYS A 248 -12.66 -19.34 12.06
C LYS A 248 -12.47 -19.35 13.58
N ASP A 249 -11.29 -19.74 14.07
CA ASP A 249 -11.00 -19.73 15.51
C ASP A 249 -11.08 -18.31 16.09
N VAL A 250 -10.51 -17.32 15.39
CA VAL A 250 -10.53 -15.90 15.81
C VAL A 250 -11.95 -15.37 15.86
N THR A 251 -12.74 -15.61 14.82
CA THR A 251 -14.13 -15.12 14.76
C THR A 251 -15.03 -15.82 15.76
N ALA A 252 -14.86 -17.14 15.96
CA ALA A 252 -15.56 -17.89 17.00
C ALA A 252 -15.20 -17.41 18.42
N TYR A 253 -13.92 -17.12 18.67
CA TYR A 253 -13.46 -16.60 19.96
C TYR A 253 -14.02 -15.21 20.26
N LEU A 254 -14.03 -14.31 19.28
CA LEU A 254 -14.52 -12.94 19.43
C LEU A 254 -16.05 -12.82 19.33
N GLY A 255 -16.73 -13.83 18.77
CA GLY A 255 -18.17 -13.77 18.47
C GLY A 255 -18.51 -12.88 17.27
N ILE A 256 -17.57 -12.68 16.35
CA ILE A 256 -17.72 -11.81 15.18
C ILE A 256 -18.31 -12.58 14.01
N LYS A 257 -19.24 -11.96 13.28
CA LYS A 257 -19.80 -12.53 12.05
C LYS A 257 -18.71 -12.68 10.98
N HIS A 258 -18.61 -13.88 10.41
CA HIS A 258 -17.55 -14.25 9.47
C HIS A 258 -18.13 -14.62 8.10
N HIS A 259 -17.65 -13.94 7.07
CA HIS A 259 -17.94 -14.23 5.67
C HIS A 259 -16.75 -14.88 5.00
N ILE A 260 -16.98 -15.97 4.28
CA ILE A 260 -15.94 -16.76 3.64
C ILE A 260 -16.28 -16.91 2.16
N LEU A 261 -15.35 -16.49 1.30
CA LEU A 261 -15.39 -16.80 -0.13
C LEU A 261 -14.38 -17.91 -0.43
N MET A 262 -14.89 -19.02 -0.94
CA MET A 262 -14.06 -20.09 -1.50
C MET A 262 -13.76 -19.80 -2.96
N PHE A 263 -12.52 -19.99 -3.39
CA PHE A 263 -12.11 -19.83 -4.79
C PHE A 263 -11.20 -20.97 -5.25
N GLY A 264 -11.07 -21.14 -6.57
CA GLY A 264 -10.19 -22.13 -7.18
C GLY A 264 -9.48 -21.61 -8.42
N GLU A 265 -8.95 -22.54 -9.22
CA GLU A 265 -8.16 -22.25 -10.44
C GLU A 265 -8.94 -21.39 -11.45
N LYS A 266 -10.28 -21.54 -11.51
CA LYS A 266 -11.12 -20.76 -12.42
C LYS A 266 -11.07 -19.27 -12.07
N GLU A 267 -11.35 -18.91 -10.82
CA GLU A 267 -11.36 -17.50 -10.39
C GLU A 267 -9.96 -16.89 -10.47
N ILE A 268 -8.92 -17.67 -10.15
CA ILE A 268 -7.51 -17.25 -10.32
C ILE A 268 -7.24 -16.87 -11.78
N ASN A 269 -7.62 -17.71 -12.74
CA ASN A 269 -7.41 -17.46 -14.16
C ASN A 269 -8.14 -16.21 -14.69
N GLU A 270 -9.34 -15.95 -14.19
CA GLU A 270 -10.10 -14.75 -14.54
C GLU A 270 -9.46 -13.48 -13.99
N ILE A 271 -8.87 -13.56 -12.79
CA ILE A 271 -8.37 -12.40 -12.05
C ILE A 271 -6.92 -12.08 -12.36
N LEU A 272 -6.08 -13.08 -12.63
CA LEU A 272 -4.67 -12.91 -12.90
C LEU A 272 -4.36 -11.77 -13.90
N PRO A 273 -4.94 -11.71 -15.12
CA PRO A 273 -4.69 -10.60 -16.05
C PRO A 273 -5.12 -9.24 -15.52
N LEU A 274 -6.20 -9.18 -14.74
CA LEU A 274 -6.70 -7.94 -14.14
C LEU A 274 -5.77 -7.47 -13.01
N ALA A 275 -5.33 -8.40 -12.16
CA ALA A 275 -4.41 -8.11 -11.06
C ALA A 275 -3.08 -7.55 -11.58
N ILE A 276 -2.48 -8.20 -12.59
CA ILE A 276 -1.23 -7.71 -13.22
C ILE A 276 -1.42 -6.31 -13.84
N HIS A 277 -2.52 -6.09 -14.55
CA HIS A 277 -2.80 -4.80 -15.19
C HIS A 277 -2.99 -3.67 -14.17
N HIS A 278 -3.84 -3.88 -13.16
CA HIS A 278 -4.14 -2.83 -12.18
C HIS A 278 -2.98 -2.58 -11.24
N GLN A 279 -2.27 -3.63 -10.80
CA GLN A 279 -1.11 -3.50 -9.93
C GLN A 279 0.10 -2.87 -10.65
N GLU A 280 0.19 -2.98 -11.97
CA GLU A 280 1.36 -2.58 -12.77
C GLU A 280 2.62 -3.38 -12.36
N MET A 281 2.48 -4.70 -12.19
CA MET A 281 3.49 -5.57 -11.55
C MET A 281 3.61 -6.94 -12.23
N TYR A 282 4.83 -7.47 -12.29
CA TYR A 282 5.10 -8.84 -12.74
C TYR A 282 6.03 -9.64 -11.81
N GLU A 283 6.49 -9.07 -10.69
CA GLU A 283 7.29 -9.81 -9.70
C GLU A 283 6.44 -10.92 -9.06
N GLU A 284 6.99 -12.12 -9.04
CA GLU A 284 6.30 -13.37 -8.67
C GLU A 284 5.56 -13.27 -7.32
N SER A 285 6.26 -12.85 -6.27
CA SER A 285 5.71 -12.80 -4.90
C SER A 285 4.60 -11.75 -4.78
N CYS A 286 4.78 -10.61 -5.44
CA CYS A 286 3.81 -9.52 -5.50
C CYS A 286 2.54 -9.94 -6.25
N VAL A 287 2.67 -10.65 -7.37
CA VAL A 287 1.53 -11.15 -8.18
C VAL A 287 0.73 -12.20 -7.41
N HIS A 288 1.37 -13.11 -6.66
CA HIS A 288 0.62 -14.08 -5.86
C HIS A 288 -0.27 -13.40 -4.81
N GLY A 289 0.28 -12.44 -4.08
CA GLY A 289 -0.50 -11.67 -3.12
C GLY A 289 -1.62 -10.87 -3.79
N ALA A 290 -1.39 -10.42 -5.02
CA ALA A 290 -2.33 -9.61 -5.76
C ALA A 290 -3.62 -10.34 -6.12
N ILE A 291 -3.52 -11.60 -6.55
CA ILE A 291 -4.69 -12.42 -6.87
C ILE A 291 -5.60 -12.54 -5.65
N ALA A 292 -5.03 -12.84 -4.49
CA ALA A 292 -5.78 -12.97 -3.24
C ALA A 292 -6.36 -11.63 -2.76
N ASN A 293 -5.63 -10.51 -2.87
CA ASN A 293 -6.15 -9.18 -2.53
C ASN A 293 -7.26 -8.74 -3.49
N PHE A 294 -7.14 -9.03 -4.79
CA PHE A 294 -8.17 -8.71 -5.77
C PHE A 294 -9.45 -9.50 -5.48
N LEU A 295 -9.33 -10.80 -5.20
CA LEU A 295 -10.44 -11.65 -4.78
C LEU A 295 -11.12 -11.12 -3.52
N ALA A 296 -10.34 -10.78 -2.50
CA ALA A 296 -10.84 -10.22 -1.25
C ALA A 296 -11.58 -8.89 -1.49
N GLY A 297 -11.03 -8.03 -2.34
CA GLY A 297 -11.63 -6.78 -2.73
C GLY A 297 -12.96 -6.95 -3.44
N ARG A 298 -12.99 -7.83 -4.46
CA ARG A 298 -14.21 -8.14 -5.21
C ARG A 298 -15.29 -8.78 -4.33
N PHE A 299 -14.88 -9.53 -3.32
CA PHE A 299 -15.76 -10.15 -2.35
C PHE A 299 -16.37 -9.14 -1.38
N VAL A 300 -15.58 -8.20 -0.86
CA VAL A 300 -16.00 -7.29 0.21
C VAL A 300 -16.75 -6.06 -0.29
N SER A 301 -16.49 -5.61 -1.51
CA SER A 301 -17.07 -4.38 -2.06
C SER A 301 -18.61 -4.31 -2.08
N PRO A 302 -19.37 -5.42 -2.21
CA PRO A 302 -20.83 -5.39 -2.06
C PRO A 302 -21.31 -5.19 -0.60
N TYR A 303 -20.45 -5.43 0.39
CA TYR A 303 -20.79 -5.34 1.81
C TYR A 303 -20.37 -4.01 2.43
N THR A 304 -19.17 -3.53 2.10
CA THR A 304 -18.62 -2.27 2.62
C THR A 304 -17.61 -1.68 1.65
N ARG A 305 -17.50 -0.35 1.64
CA ARG A 305 -16.48 0.39 0.89
C ARG A 305 -15.21 0.65 1.70
N CYS A 306 -15.21 0.37 3.01
CA CYS A 306 -14.03 0.53 3.86
C CYS A 306 -13.80 -0.68 4.77
N VAL A 307 -12.55 -1.10 4.87
CA VAL A 307 -12.13 -2.20 5.74
C VAL A 307 -10.84 -1.88 6.48
N LEU A 308 -10.57 -2.60 7.58
CA LEU A 308 -9.25 -2.63 8.21
C LEU A 308 -8.45 -3.84 7.73
N THR A 309 -7.12 -3.69 7.70
CA THR A 309 -6.17 -4.77 7.42
C THR A 309 -4.90 -4.63 8.26
N GLY A 310 -4.18 -5.74 8.43
CA GLY A 310 -2.93 -5.83 9.20
C GLY A 310 -1.65 -5.52 8.42
N GLU A 311 -1.77 -4.97 7.20
CA GLU A 311 -0.62 -4.63 6.34
C GLU A 311 0.30 -3.59 7.02
N GLY A 312 1.61 -3.72 6.81
CA GLY A 312 2.65 -2.93 7.46
C GLY A 312 3.25 -3.56 8.72
N ALA A 313 2.57 -4.55 9.31
CA ALA A 313 3.06 -5.21 10.52
C ALA A 313 4.38 -5.96 10.29
N ASP A 314 4.52 -6.65 9.16
CA ASP A 314 5.71 -7.47 8.85
C ASP A 314 6.95 -6.61 8.57
N GLU A 315 6.78 -5.50 7.87
CA GLU A 315 7.85 -4.55 7.54
C GLU A 315 8.38 -3.88 8.81
N PHE A 316 7.50 -3.28 9.61
CA PHE A 316 7.92 -2.42 10.73
C PHE A 316 8.22 -3.19 12.03
N PHE A 317 7.62 -4.36 12.24
CA PHE A 317 7.86 -5.21 13.42
C PHE A 317 8.65 -6.49 13.11
N ALA A 318 9.30 -6.53 11.94
CA ALA A 318 10.15 -7.64 11.50
C ALA A 318 9.42 -8.99 11.60
N GLY A 319 8.40 -9.20 10.78
CA GLY A 319 7.62 -10.45 10.70
C GLY A 319 8.01 -11.41 9.57
N TYR A 320 8.92 -11.02 8.69
CA TYR A 320 9.44 -11.84 7.60
C TYR A 320 10.53 -12.82 8.06
N ASP A 321 10.16 -13.75 8.95
CA ASP A 321 11.08 -14.69 9.64
C ASP A 321 12.02 -15.42 8.66
N GLY A 322 11.51 -15.83 7.48
CA GLY A 322 12.29 -16.53 6.46
C GLY A 322 13.43 -15.69 5.86
N GLN A 323 13.25 -14.38 5.75
CA GLN A 323 14.22 -13.44 5.18
C GLN A 323 15.31 -13.14 6.20
N PHE A 324 14.95 -12.89 7.46
CA PHE A 324 15.93 -12.64 8.53
C PHE A 324 16.76 -13.87 8.89
N LYS A 325 16.24 -15.08 8.63
CA LYS A 325 17.03 -16.32 8.74
C LYS A 325 18.23 -16.36 7.79
N GLN A 326 18.19 -15.64 6.67
CA GLN A 326 19.30 -15.56 5.71
C GLN A 326 20.46 -14.68 6.19
N GLY A 327 20.19 -13.70 7.05
CA GLY A 327 21.21 -12.84 7.64
C GLY A 327 22.12 -13.60 8.59
N ARG A 328 23.43 -13.47 8.42
CA ARG A 328 24.47 -14.20 9.17
C ARG A 328 24.83 -13.54 10.49
N ASN A 329 24.58 -12.24 10.61
CA ASN A 329 24.87 -11.41 11.78
C ASN A 329 23.75 -10.35 11.98
N PRO A 330 23.69 -9.68 13.15
CA PRO A 330 22.67 -8.67 13.43
C PRO A 330 22.65 -7.50 12.44
N GLU A 331 23.80 -7.07 11.91
CA GLU A 331 23.91 -5.99 10.95
C GLU A 331 23.27 -6.35 9.59
N GLU A 332 23.50 -7.58 9.11
CA GLU A 332 22.86 -8.11 7.90
C GLU A 332 21.34 -8.24 8.09
N VAL A 333 20.88 -8.69 9.27
CA VAL A 333 19.44 -8.75 9.55
C VAL A 333 18.82 -7.36 9.58
N ALA A 334 19.46 -6.38 10.22
CA ALA A 334 18.99 -5.00 10.22
C ALA A 334 18.91 -4.43 8.78
N SER A 335 19.94 -4.67 7.97
CA SER A 335 19.95 -4.26 6.55
C SER A 335 18.80 -4.89 5.74
N ILE A 336 18.48 -6.18 5.99
CA ILE A 336 17.33 -6.83 5.35
C ILE A 336 16.01 -6.19 5.79
N VAL A 337 15.83 -5.91 7.09
CA VAL A 337 14.64 -5.22 7.61
C VAL A 337 14.49 -3.83 6.96
N ASP A 338 15.57 -3.05 6.95
CA ASP A 338 15.58 -1.72 6.35
C ASP A 338 15.24 -1.76 4.86
N ASN A 339 15.78 -2.76 4.12
CA ASN A 339 15.44 -2.93 2.71
C ASN A 339 13.95 -3.26 2.52
N LEU A 340 13.40 -4.19 3.30
CA LEU A 340 11.98 -4.56 3.22
C LEU A 340 11.04 -3.39 3.52
N ILE A 341 11.40 -2.52 4.49
CA ILE A 341 10.68 -1.27 4.75
C ILE A 341 10.78 -0.34 3.53
N ASN A 342 11.99 -0.17 2.97
CA ASN A 342 12.22 0.74 1.85
C ASN A 342 11.53 0.31 0.56
N VAL A 343 11.35 -0.98 0.29
CA VAL A 343 10.65 -1.48 -0.92
C VAL A 343 9.15 -1.67 -0.71
N ALA A 344 8.63 -1.50 0.52
CA ALA A 344 7.21 -1.73 0.81
C ALA A 344 6.28 -0.88 -0.07
N HIS A 345 6.65 0.38 -0.31
CA HIS A 345 5.88 1.36 -1.07
C HIS A 345 5.58 0.95 -2.52
N ASN A 346 6.46 0.19 -3.16
CA ASN A 346 6.33 -0.28 -4.54
C ASN A 346 6.21 -1.81 -4.66
N THR A 347 5.89 -2.48 -3.55
CA THR A 347 5.60 -3.91 -3.49
C THR A 347 4.27 -4.15 -2.75
N ALA A 348 4.30 -4.41 -1.45
CA ALA A 348 3.11 -4.74 -0.64
C ALA A 348 2.09 -3.59 -0.56
N LEU A 349 2.54 -2.34 -0.38
CA LEU A 349 1.64 -1.19 -0.25
C LEU A 349 1.03 -0.79 -1.59
N GLN A 350 1.82 -0.85 -2.67
CA GLN A 350 1.29 -0.68 -4.02
C GLN A 350 0.25 -1.75 -4.35
N ARG A 351 0.53 -3.03 -4.03
CA ARG A 351 -0.44 -4.12 -4.17
C ARG A 351 -1.74 -3.80 -3.45
N LEU A 352 -1.65 -3.42 -2.17
CA LEU A 352 -2.84 -3.11 -1.38
C LEU A 352 -3.64 -1.97 -2.02
N ASP A 353 -3.01 -0.83 -2.28
CA ASP A 353 -3.69 0.34 -2.82
C ASP A 353 -4.32 0.09 -4.21
N ARG A 354 -3.56 -0.46 -5.14
CA ARG A 354 -4.01 -0.65 -6.54
C ARG A 354 -5.19 -1.59 -6.65
N LEU A 355 -5.20 -2.64 -5.84
CA LEU A 355 -6.23 -3.69 -5.91
C LEU A 355 -7.47 -3.33 -5.10
N ASN A 356 -7.29 -2.54 -4.04
CA ASN A 356 -8.38 -1.83 -3.39
C ASN A 356 -9.11 -0.92 -4.40
N ALA A 357 -8.34 -0.08 -5.09
CA ALA A 357 -8.85 0.83 -6.11
C ALA A 357 -9.53 0.10 -7.27
N ALA A 358 -8.95 -1.00 -7.77
CA ALA A 358 -9.55 -1.80 -8.85
C ALA A 358 -10.94 -2.37 -8.47
N ASN A 359 -11.22 -2.51 -7.18
CA ASN A 359 -12.50 -2.99 -6.64
C ASN A 359 -13.32 -1.90 -5.94
N ALA A 360 -12.95 -0.61 -6.10
CA ALA A 360 -13.67 0.54 -5.58
C ALA A 360 -13.94 0.50 -4.05
N TYR A 361 -12.93 0.13 -3.26
CA TYR A 361 -12.98 0.20 -1.80
C TYR A 361 -11.64 0.71 -1.24
N GLU A 362 -11.59 1.01 0.06
CA GLU A 362 -10.40 1.46 0.77
C GLU A 362 -10.07 0.54 1.95
N SER A 363 -8.82 0.09 2.05
CA SER A 363 -8.30 -0.51 3.29
C SER A 363 -7.55 0.52 4.13
N ARG A 364 -7.79 0.51 5.44
CA ARG A 364 -7.06 1.29 6.43
C ARG A 364 -6.13 0.39 7.24
N THR A 365 -4.95 0.91 7.55
CA THR A 365 -3.81 0.12 8.04
C THR A 365 -3.28 0.68 9.37
N PRO A 366 -3.81 0.25 10.53
CA PRO A 366 -3.35 0.75 11.84
C PRO A 366 -1.85 0.56 12.09
N PHE A 367 -1.24 -0.48 11.53
CA PHE A 367 0.21 -0.71 11.64
C PHE A 367 1.05 0.33 10.88
N LEU A 368 0.46 1.01 9.89
CA LEU A 368 1.11 2.10 9.13
C LEU A 368 0.73 3.48 9.67
N ASP A 369 0.28 3.56 10.91
CA ASP A 369 0.13 4.83 11.61
C ASP A 369 1.48 5.50 11.81
N ALA A 370 1.53 6.82 11.61
CA ALA A 370 2.76 7.59 11.78
C ALA A 370 3.40 7.37 13.17
N LYS A 371 2.61 7.31 14.25
CA LYS A 371 3.14 7.01 15.59
C LYS A 371 3.61 5.57 15.73
N VAL A 372 2.87 4.61 15.16
CA VAL A 372 3.24 3.19 15.22
C VAL A 372 4.53 2.96 14.45
N MET A 373 4.65 3.50 13.23
CA MET A 373 5.86 3.41 12.42
C MET A 373 7.04 4.09 13.11
N ASP A 374 6.90 5.34 13.55
CA ASP A 374 7.97 6.08 14.25
C ASP A 374 8.45 5.32 15.49
N PHE A 375 7.53 4.88 16.35
CA PHE A 375 7.90 4.12 17.55
C PHE A 375 8.55 2.77 17.20
N SER A 376 8.06 2.09 16.16
CA SER A 376 8.65 0.82 15.72
C SER A 376 10.12 1.00 15.32
N MET A 377 10.50 2.12 14.71
CA MET A 377 11.88 2.40 14.33
C MET A 377 12.79 2.64 15.55
N LYS A 378 12.23 3.07 16.70
CA LYS A 378 12.96 3.21 17.96
C LYS A 378 13.20 1.87 18.68
N ILE A 379 12.41 0.84 18.39
CA ILE A 379 12.51 -0.47 19.06
C ILE A 379 13.74 -1.25 18.58
N PRO A 380 14.68 -1.62 19.47
CA PRO A 380 15.82 -2.46 19.11
C PRO A 380 15.40 -3.78 18.48
N LEU A 381 16.17 -4.26 17.49
CA LEU A 381 15.86 -5.47 16.75
C LEU A 381 15.68 -6.71 17.66
N GLN A 382 16.44 -6.82 18.75
CA GLN A 382 16.33 -7.89 19.76
C GLN A 382 14.98 -7.94 20.50
N TYR A 383 14.19 -6.86 20.45
CA TYR A 383 12.82 -6.81 20.97
C TYR A 383 11.79 -7.20 19.92
N LYS A 384 12.15 -7.16 18.63
CA LYS A 384 11.29 -7.57 17.51
C LYS A 384 11.48 -9.05 17.14
N ILE A 385 12.70 -9.56 17.20
CA ILE A 385 13.06 -10.93 16.81
C ILE A 385 13.47 -11.74 18.05
N HIS A 386 13.01 -12.99 18.16
CA HIS A 386 13.28 -13.86 19.31
C HIS A 386 13.75 -15.27 18.94
N GLY A 387 14.60 -15.84 19.81
CA GLY A 387 14.96 -17.25 19.84
C GLY A 387 15.89 -17.69 18.71
N GLU A 388 16.36 -18.93 18.79
CA GLU A 388 17.17 -19.56 17.73
C GLU A 388 16.38 -19.68 16.41
N GLU A 389 15.06 -19.81 16.52
CA GLU A 389 14.14 -19.85 15.39
C GLU A 389 13.88 -18.48 14.74
N LYS A 390 14.47 -17.40 15.26
CA LYS A 390 14.31 -16.02 14.76
C LYS A 390 12.83 -15.65 14.48
N ALA A 391 11.94 -15.97 15.43
CA ALA A 391 10.53 -15.65 15.32
C ALA A 391 10.32 -14.13 15.46
N GLY A 392 9.64 -13.55 14.47
CA GLY A 392 9.39 -12.12 14.36
C GLY A 392 8.23 -11.61 15.21
N LYS A 393 8.09 -10.27 15.24
CA LYS A 393 7.01 -9.55 15.92
C LYS A 393 6.90 -9.82 17.42
N ARG A 394 7.99 -10.21 18.09
CA ARG A 394 8.00 -10.58 19.51
C ARG A 394 7.32 -9.53 20.39
N VAL A 395 7.71 -8.26 20.28
CA VAL A 395 7.11 -7.15 21.04
C VAL A 395 5.59 -7.04 20.83
N VAL A 396 5.09 -7.28 19.62
CA VAL A 396 3.66 -7.24 19.31
C VAL A 396 2.94 -8.44 19.94
N ARG A 397 3.49 -9.65 19.78
CA ARG A 397 2.92 -10.88 20.35
C ARG A 397 2.75 -10.76 21.86
N GLN A 398 3.81 -10.35 22.56
CA GLN A 398 3.80 -10.25 24.02
C GLN A 398 2.96 -9.05 24.51
N ALA A 399 2.88 -7.95 23.75
CA ALA A 399 2.02 -6.81 24.08
C ALA A 399 0.51 -7.16 24.08
N PHE A 400 0.11 -8.14 23.27
CA PHE A 400 -1.28 -8.59 23.14
C PHE A 400 -1.55 -9.99 23.71
N GLU A 401 -0.62 -10.51 24.52
CA GLU A 401 -0.81 -11.78 25.20
C GLU A 401 -2.10 -11.76 26.04
N GLY A 402 -2.87 -12.84 25.97
CA GLY A 402 -4.17 -12.98 26.63
C GLY A 402 -5.36 -12.27 25.94
N CYS A 403 -5.15 -11.54 24.84
CA CYS A 403 -6.27 -10.89 24.10
C CYS A 403 -6.94 -11.83 23.08
N LEU A 404 -6.22 -12.85 22.63
CA LEU A 404 -6.65 -13.88 21.69
C LEU A 404 -6.08 -15.23 22.13
N PRO A 405 -6.57 -16.36 21.58
CA PRO A 405 -6.02 -17.68 21.86
C PRO A 405 -4.50 -17.73 21.61
N GLU A 406 -3.79 -18.47 22.47
CA GLU A 406 -2.32 -18.55 22.44
C GLU A 406 -1.79 -19.04 21.08
N HIS A 407 -2.49 -20.00 20.46
CA HIS A 407 -2.11 -20.53 19.15
C HIS A 407 -2.26 -19.51 18.01
N ILE A 408 -3.11 -18.49 18.17
CA ILE A 408 -3.20 -17.36 17.22
C ILE A 408 -2.09 -16.35 17.47
N ILE A 409 -1.78 -16.05 18.74
CA ILE A 409 -0.74 -15.08 19.11
C ILE A 409 0.66 -15.58 18.76
N TYR A 410 0.94 -16.87 18.94
CA TYR A 410 2.29 -17.45 18.79
C TYR A 410 2.48 -18.31 17.54
N GLN A 411 1.53 -18.32 16.60
CA GLN A 411 1.71 -18.99 15.31
C GLN A 411 2.92 -18.46 14.53
N THR A 412 3.58 -19.35 13.79
CA THR A 412 4.61 -18.98 12.81
C THR A 412 3.97 -18.27 11.62
N LYS A 413 4.64 -17.24 11.07
CA LYS A 413 4.13 -16.48 9.93
C LYS A 413 3.96 -17.38 8.70
N ARG A 414 2.89 -17.14 7.95
CA ARG A 414 2.65 -17.66 6.60
C ARG A 414 2.44 -16.47 5.66
N PHE A 415 3.02 -16.53 4.46
CA PHE A 415 2.75 -15.51 3.44
C PHE A 415 1.31 -15.61 2.96
N PHE A 416 0.65 -14.48 2.72
CA PHE A 416 -0.77 -14.44 2.35
C PHE A 416 -1.12 -15.34 1.15
N ALA A 417 -0.25 -15.37 0.14
CA ALA A 417 -0.38 -16.25 -1.02
C ALA A 417 -0.15 -17.74 -0.72
N GLN A 418 0.73 -18.06 0.23
CA GLN A 418 1.01 -19.44 0.63
C GLN A 418 -0.11 -19.98 1.51
N GLY A 419 -0.61 -19.16 2.45
CA GLY A 419 -1.73 -19.50 3.32
C GLY A 419 -3.04 -19.71 2.56
N SER A 420 -3.25 -18.94 1.48
CA SER A 420 -4.39 -19.09 0.58
C SER A 420 -4.26 -20.20 -0.47
N GLY A 421 -3.05 -20.70 -0.74
CA GLY A 421 -2.80 -21.78 -1.72
C GLY A 421 -2.53 -21.33 -3.16
N VAL A 422 -2.62 -20.02 -3.46
CA VAL A 422 -2.46 -19.44 -4.80
C VAL A 422 -1.11 -19.79 -5.43
N ALA A 423 -0.03 -19.71 -4.65
CA ALA A 423 1.34 -19.91 -5.15
C ALA A 423 1.55 -21.27 -5.84
N TYR A 424 0.92 -22.33 -5.33
CA TYR A 424 1.08 -23.69 -5.86
C TYR A 424 0.41 -23.86 -7.23
N ILE A 425 -0.80 -23.30 -7.40
CA ILE A 425 -1.52 -23.34 -8.68
C ILE A 425 -0.77 -22.54 -9.73
N MET A 426 -0.32 -21.35 -9.35
CA MET A 426 0.32 -20.44 -10.28
C MET A 426 1.62 -20.99 -10.86
N ARG A 427 2.45 -21.60 -10.02
CA ARG A 427 3.66 -22.29 -10.47
C ARG A 427 3.36 -23.40 -11.47
N ALA A 428 2.41 -24.28 -11.13
CA ALA A 428 2.02 -25.38 -12.00
C ALA A 428 1.43 -24.91 -13.35
N GLN A 429 0.75 -23.76 -13.35
CA GLN A 429 0.22 -23.14 -14.55
C GLN A 429 1.33 -22.53 -15.43
N ALA A 430 2.29 -21.83 -14.83
CA ALA A 430 3.42 -21.26 -15.56
C ALA A 430 4.28 -22.33 -16.23
N GLU A 431 4.58 -23.42 -15.52
CA GLU A 431 5.38 -24.54 -16.03
C GLU A 431 4.71 -25.27 -17.23
N LYS A 432 3.38 -25.17 -17.37
CA LYS A 432 2.66 -25.68 -18.56
C LYS A 432 2.81 -24.79 -19.79
N GLN A 433 3.14 -23.51 -19.60
CA GLN A 433 3.14 -22.48 -20.65
C GLN A 433 4.53 -22.04 -21.08
N ILE A 434 5.51 -22.16 -20.17
CA ILE A 434 6.88 -21.68 -20.38
C ILE A 434 7.87 -22.74 -19.89
N SER A 435 8.81 -23.06 -20.76
CA SER A 435 9.92 -23.95 -20.45
C SER A 435 11.13 -23.22 -19.87
N GLU A 436 11.95 -23.93 -19.07
CA GLU A 436 13.26 -23.43 -18.60
C GLU A 436 14.18 -23.00 -19.75
N ARG A 437 14.04 -23.63 -20.92
CA ARG A 437 14.77 -23.25 -22.12
C ARG A 437 14.38 -21.85 -22.60
N GLU A 438 13.07 -21.56 -22.65
CA GLU A 438 12.59 -20.23 -23.03
C GLU A 438 13.04 -19.16 -22.04
N LEU A 439 13.05 -19.46 -20.74
CA LEU A 439 13.60 -18.57 -19.72
C LEU A 439 15.07 -18.25 -19.98
N ALA A 440 15.88 -19.29 -20.20
CA ALA A 440 17.30 -19.13 -20.49
C ALA A 440 17.57 -18.38 -21.81
N GLU A 441 16.74 -18.58 -22.83
CA GLU A 441 16.84 -17.84 -24.10
C GLU A 441 16.41 -16.38 -23.93
N PHE A 442 15.35 -16.10 -23.17
CA PHE A 442 14.89 -14.74 -22.87
C PHE A 442 15.94 -13.92 -22.10
N ASN A 443 16.54 -14.52 -21.07
CA ASN A 443 17.54 -13.87 -20.21
C ASN A 443 18.89 -13.61 -20.91
N LYS A 444 19.14 -14.19 -22.10
CA LYS A 444 20.35 -13.94 -22.90
C LYS A 444 20.25 -12.71 -23.79
N VAL A 445 19.05 -12.17 -24.00
CA VAL A 445 18.83 -11.03 -24.89
C VAL A 445 19.18 -9.74 -24.16
N ASP A 446 20.17 -9.01 -24.68
CA ASP A 446 20.57 -7.71 -24.14
C ASP A 446 19.40 -6.72 -24.09
N GLY A 447 19.20 -6.10 -22.93
CA GLY A 447 18.14 -5.12 -22.69
C GLY A 447 16.86 -5.71 -22.09
N ASN A 448 16.70 -7.03 -22.09
CA ASN A 448 15.60 -7.66 -21.36
C ASN A 448 15.79 -7.52 -19.84
N PRO A 449 14.70 -7.35 -19.07
CA PRO A 449 14.75 -7.58 -17.64
C PRO A 449 15.06 -9.05 -17.35
N HIS A 450 15.90 -9.31 -16.36
CA HIS A 450 16.26 -10.63 -15.89
C HIS A 450 15.10 -11.26 -15.10
N MET A 451 14.64 -12.42 -15.55
CA MET A 451 13.58 -13.20 -14.91
C MET A 451 14.18 -14.31 -14.05
N SER A 452 13.77 -14.40 -12.79
CA SER A 452 14.29 -15.40 -11.85
C SER A 452 13.62 -16.78 -11.96
N SER A 453 12.47 -16.88 -12.63
CA SER A 453 11.69 -18.11 -12.76
C SER A 453 10.84 -18.13 -14.04
N VAL A 454 10.39 -19.32 -14.45
CA VAL A 454 9.44 -19.47 -15.58
C VAL A 454 8.12 -18.77 -15.30
N GLU A 455 7.74 -18.69 -14.03
CA GLU A 455 6.55 -18.01 -13.55
C GLU A 455 6.65 -16.49 -13.68
N GLU A 456 7.79 -15.90 -13.31
CA GLU A 456 8.04 -14.48 -13.50
C GLU A 456 8.06 -14.11 -15.00
N LEU A 457 8.61 -14.97 -15.87
CA LEU A 457 8.53 -14.76 -17.32
C LEU A 457 7.08 -14.90 -17.85
N TYR A 458 6.27 -15.78 -17.25
CA TYR A 458 4.86 -15.93 -17.60
C TYR A 458 4.06 -14.66 -17.29
N TYR A 459 4.27 -14.11 -16.09
CA TYR A 459 3.71 -12.84 -15.68
C TYR A 459 4.19 -11.69 -16.55
N TYR A 460 5.49 -11.61 -16.82
CA TYR A 460 6.07 -10.59 -17.69
C TYR A 460 5.44 -10.61 -19.09
N ARG A 461 5.30 -11.79 -19.71
CA ARG A 461 4.64 -11.90 -21.04
C ARG A 461 3.20 -11.43 -21.01
N MET A 462 2.47 -11.67 -19.92
CA MET A 462 1.08 -11.21 -19.79
C MET A 462 1.01 -9.70 -19.50
N PHE A 463 1.90 -9.20 -18.65
CA PHE A 463 2.10 -7.79 -18.35
C PHE A 463 2.33 -6.96 -19.61
N LYS A 464 3.23 -7.39 -20.50
CA LYS A 464 3.52 -6.70 -21.76
C LYS A 464 2.37 -6.72 -22.77
N LYS A 465 1.35 -7.59 -22.62
CA LYS A 465 0.15 -7.53 -23.47
C LYS A 465 -0.73 -6.33 -23.14
N THR A 466 -0.79 -5.93 -21.88
CA THR A 466 -1.63 -4.80 -21.42
C THR A 466 -0.85 -3.51 -21.19
N LEU A 467 0.46 -3.62 -20.91
CA LEU A 467 1.37 -2.52 -20.58
C LEU A 467 2.66 -2.66 -21.43
N PRO A 468 2.57 -2.51 -22.77
CA PRO A 468 3.66 -2.78 -23.70
C PRO A 468 4.83 -1.79 -23.59
N GLU A 469 4.63 -0.61 -23.03
CA GLU A 469 5.61 0.47 -23.03
C GLU A 469 6.83 0.13 -22.14
N PRO A 470 8.08 0.36 -22.61
CA PRO A 470 9.28 0.00 -21.86
C PRO A 470 9.44 0.69 -20.50
N VAL A 471 8.74 1.80 -20.29
CA VAL A 471 8.81 2.57 -19.05
C VAL A 471 8.33 1.76 -17.85
N PHE A 472 7.32 0.90 -18.05
CA PHE A 472 6.77 0.06 -17.00
C PHE A 472 7.78 -0.94 -16.46
N ASP A 473 8.66 -1.47 -17.31
CA ASP A 473 9.64 -2.47 -16.90
C ASP A 473 10.56 -1.96 -15.78
N ARG A 474 10.83 -0.63 -15.76
CA ARG A 474 11.70 0.03 -14.78
C ARG A 474 10.96 0.53 -13.53
N LEU A 475 9.63 0.48 -13.52
CA LEU A 475 8.80 0.92 -12.40
C LEU A 475 8.40 -0.24 -11.48
N VAL A 476 8.71 -1.48 -11.87
CA VAL A 476 8.41 -2.68 -11.09
C VAL A 476 9.42 -2.85 -9.95
N GLY A 477 8.91 -2.85 -8.72
CA GLY A 477 9.69 -3.12 -7.51
C GLY A 477 10.08 -4.60 -7.40
N ARG A 478 11.20 -4.88 -6.72
CA ARG A 478 11.63 -6.23 -6.36
C ARG A 478 11.50 -6.40 -4.84
N TRP A 479 10.66 -7.34 -4.41
CA TRP A 479 10.43 -7.58 -2.98
C TRP A 479 11.56 -8.36 -2.31
N ASP A 480 12.00 -9.46 -2.92
CA ASP A 480 12.99 -10.34 -2.30
C ASP A 480 14.41 -9.77 -2.45
N PRO A 481 15.07 -9.33 -1.36
CA PRO A 481 16.40 -8.74 -1.42
C PRO A 481 17.50 -9.75 -1.79
N ALA A 482 17.21 -11.06 -1.75
CA ALA A 482 18.14 -12.10 -2.15
C ALA A 482 18.14 -12.36 -3.68
N ARG A 483 17.11 -11.88 -4.40
CA ARG A 483 17.02 -12.00 -5.85
C ARG A 483 17.74 -10.82 -6.52
N PRO A 484 18.39 -11.05 -7.69
CA PRO A 484 19.03 -9.96 -8.42
C PRO A 484 18.00 -8.94 -8.92
N ASP A 485 18.46 -7.69 -9.10
CA ASP A 485 17.68 -6.64 -9.77
C ASP A 485 17.23 -7.12 -11.17
N PHE A 486 16.05 -6.67 -11.61
CA PHE A 486 15.57 -6.94 -12.97
C PHE A 486 16.56 -6.45 -14.03
N PHE A 487 17.27 -5.35 -13.77
CA PHE A 487 18.29 -4.85 -14.69
C PHE A 487 19.66 -4.96 -14.03
N LEU A 488 20.42 -5.97 -14.44
CA LEU A 488 21.79 -6.18 -13.97
C LEU A 488 22.66 -5.00 -14.39
N ARG A 489 23.38 -4.39 -13.44
CA ARG A 489 24.38 -3.36 -13.74
C ARG A 489 25.51 -4.01 -14.52
N LYS A 490 25.87 -3.45 -15.68
CA LYS A 490 27.06 -3.91 -16.43
C LYS A 490 28.28 -3.67 -15.55
N ALA A 491 29.11 -4.70 -15.34
CA ALA A 491 30.37 -4.54 -14.64
C ALA A 491 31.23 -3.50 -15.38
N GLY A 492 31.43 -2.32 -14.78
CA GLY A 492 32.26 -1.24 -15.33
C GLY A 492 31.55 0.07 -15.70
N SER A 493 30.28 0.28 -15.34
CA SER A 493 29.59 1.58 -15.46
C SER A 493 29.50 2.32 -14.14
#